data_AF-A0A821VJN6-F1
#
_entry.id   AF-A0A821VJN6-F1
#
_cell.length_a   1.000
_cell.length_b   1.000
_cell.length_c   1.000
_cell.angle_alpha   90.00
_cell.angle_beta   90.00
_cell.angle_gamma   90.00
#
_symmetry.space_group_name_H-M   'P 1'
#
loop_
_entity.id
_entity.type
_entity.pdbx_description
1 polymer ?
#
loop_
_entity_poly.entity_id
_entity_poly.type
_entity_poly.pdbx_seq_one_letter_code
_entity_poly.pdbx_strand_id
1 'polypeptide(L)' 'MKKEIGDETNIKALGNVLKDMGLYDKALQCYEKLLKQSKPNDLAILSCYYGIGQVMQLKGDYGGSL' A
#
# COMPACT_ATOMS: atom_id res chain seq x y z
N MET A 1 0.88 -0.10 26.88
CA MET A 1 1.24 0.03 25.45
C MET A 1 0.68 -1.16 24.70
N LYS A 2 -0.54 -1.07 24.15
CA LYS A 2 -1.11 -2.13 23.32
C LYS A 2 -0.52 -1.96 21.92
N LYS A 3 0.34 -2.90 21.53
CA LYS A 3 0.89 -3.00 20.17
C LYS A 3 -0.27 -3.25 19.21
N GLU A 4 -0.71 -2.22 18.49
CA GLU A 4 -1.56 -2.31 17.29
C GLU A 4 -0.82 -2.90 16.07
N ILE A 5 0.28 -3.65 16.31
CA ILE A 5 1.15 -4.20 15.27
C ILE A 5 0.42 -5.23 14.38
N GLY A 6 -0.71 -5.78 14.84
CA GLY A 6 -1.49 -6.78 14.11
C GLY A 6 -2.25 -6.21 12.90
N ASP A 7 -2.89 -5.05 13.02
CA ASP A 7 -3.77 -4.54 11.96
C ASP A 7 -2.99 -3.84 10.84
N GLU A 8 -2.01 -3.02 11.19
CA GLU A 8 -1.21 -2.28 10.21
C GLU A 8 -0.35 -3.22 9.34
N THR A 9 0.28 -4.21 9.97
CA THR A 9 1.08 -5.22 9.23
C THR A 9 0.20 -6.02 8.27
N ASN A 10 -1.04 -6.30 8.66
CA ASN A 10 -2.00 -7.05 7.87
C ASN A 10 -2.52 -6.23 6.67
N ILE A 11 -2.88 -4.96 6.87
CA ILE A 11 -3.33 -4.07 5.79
C ILE A 11 -2.23 -3.85 4.75
N LYS A 12 -0.98 -3.68 5.19
CA LYS A 12 0.18 -3.57 4.29
C LYS A 12 0.38 -4.84 3.46
N ALA A 13 0.39 -6.01 4.11
CA ALA A 13 0.57 -7.28 3.42
C ALA A 13 -0.54 -7.52 2.38
N LEU A 14 -1.79 -7.19 2.73
CA LEU A 14 -2.91 -7.24 1.80
C LEU A 14 -2.72 -6.29 0.61
N GLY A 15 -2.27 -5.06 0.83
CA GLY A 15 -1.97 -4.10 -0.23
C GLY A 15 -0.94 -4.64 -1.23
N ASN A 16 0.12 -5.29 -0.74
CA ASN A 16 1.13 -5.92 -1.58
C ASN A 16 0.54 -7.07 -2.42
N VAL A 17 -0.21 -7.97 -1.80
CA VAL A 17 -0.86 -9.09 -2.51
C VAL A 17 -1.82 -8.59 -3.59
N LEU A 18 -2.62 -7.56 -3.29
CA LEU A 18 -3.53 -6.95 -4.25
C LEU A 18 -2.79 -6.30 -5.42
N LYS A 19 -1.66 -5.63 -5.16
CA LYS A 19 -0.79 -5.09 -6.21
C LYS A 19 -0.26 -6.22 -7.10
N ASP A 20 0.23 -7.31 -6.52
CA ASP A 20 0.77 -8.45 -7.27
C ASP A 20 -0.32 -9.16 -8.10
N MET A 21 -1.59 -9.07 -7.68
CA MET A 21 -2.76 -9.52 -8.45
C MET A 21 -3.22 -8.55 -9.54
N GLY A 22 -2.55 -7.42 -9.73
CA GLY A 22 -2.96 -6.36 -10.68
C GLY A 22 -4.17 -5.54 -10.22
N LEU A 23 -4.66 -5.75 -8.99
CA LEU A 23 -5.80 -5.05 -8.41
C LEU A 23 -5.36 -3.70 -7.81
N TYR A 24 -4.82 -2.85 -8.67
CA TYR A 24 -4.14 -1.60 -8.29
C TYR A 24 -4.99 -0.65 -7.45
N ASP A 25 -6.27 -0.46 -7.81
CA ASP A 25 -7.14 0.45 -7.06
C ASP A 25 -7.43 -0.04 -5.64
N LYS A 26 -7.52 -1.37 -5.45
CA LYS A 26 -7.69 -1.96 -4.11
C LYS A 26 -6.40 -1.90 -3.30
N ALA A 27 -5.24 -2.06 -3.95
CA ALA A 27 -3.95 -1.89 -3.31
C ALA A 27 -3.77 -0.45 -2.79
N LEU A 28 -4.12 0.56 -3.59
CA LEU A 28 -4.08 1.97 -3.19
C LEU A 28 -4.99 2.26 -1.98
N GLN A 29 -6.21 1.73 -1.96
CA GLN A 29 -7.11 1.88 -0.81
C GLN A 29 -6.50 1.32 0.49
N CYS A 30 -5.76 0.21 0.40
CA CYS A 30 -5.06 -0.35 1.57
C CYS A 30 -3.95 0.58 2.06
N TYR A 31 -3.12 1.10 1.16
CA TYR A 31 -2.04 2.03 1.52
C TYR A 31 -2.58 3.36 2.08
N GLU A 32 -3.65 3.91 1.49
CA GLU A 32 -4.31 5.12 2.01
C GLU A 32 -4.91 4.91 3.39
N LYS A 33 -5.53 3.75 3.64
CA LYS A 33 -6.04 3.41 4.97
C LYS A 33 -4.90 3.35 5.99
N LEU A 34 -3.78 2.72 5.63
CA LEU A 34 -2.60 2.66 6.49
C LEU A 34 -2.04 4.05 6.77
N LEU A 35 -1.96 4.93 5.76
CA LEU A 35 -1.51 6.31 5.91
C LEU A 35 -2.40 7.13 6.86
N LYS A 36 -3.72 6.90 6.85
CA LYS A 36 -4.66 7.56 7.77
C LYS A 36 -4.52 7.07 9.23
N GLN A 37 -4.06 5.83 9.43
CA GLN A 37 -3.87 5.24 10.75
C GLN A 37 -2.45 5.50 11.30
N SER A 38 -1.48 5.70 10.40
CA SER A 38 -0.08 5.94 10.75
C SER A 38 0.12 7.30 11.44
N LYS A 39 1.00 7.33 12.45
CA LYS A 39 1.44 8.58 13.07
C LYS A 39 2.50 9.26 12.20
N PRO A 40 2.62 10.60 12.26
CA PRO A 40 3.76 11.29 11.65
C PRO A 40 5.07 10.66 12.16
N ASN A 41 6.01 10.38 11.26
CA ASN A 41 7.28 9.65 11.50
C ASN A 41 7.17 8.12 11.69
N ASP A 42 6.04 7.49 11.40
CA ASP A 42 5.97 6.03 11.35
C ASP A 42 6.69 5.48 10.10
N LEU A 43 7.49 4.42 10.28
CA LEU A 43 8.12 3.67 9.19
C LEU A 43 7.08 3.07 8.24
N ALA A 44 5.85 2.84 8.72
CA ALA A 44 4.72 2.41 7.91
C ALA A 44 4.47 3.37 6.72
N ILE A 45 4.65 4.69 6.92
CA ILE A 45 4.42 5.72 5.91
C ILE A 45 5.37 5.57 4.72
N LEU A 46 6.66 5.36 4.99
CA LEU A 46 7.68 5.12 3.96
C LEU A 46 7.33 3.90 3.10
N SER A 47 6.91 2.80 3.74
CA SER A 47 6.53 1.58 3.03
C SER A 47 5.26 1.76 2.19
N CYS A 48 4.30 2.57 2.64
CA CYS A 48 3.12 2.92 1.85
C CYS A 48 3.48 3.72 0.60
N TYR A 49 4.30 4.76 0.73
CA TYR A 49 4.73 5.54 -0.43
C TYR A 49 5.50 4.69 -1.44
N TYR A 50 6.33 3.77 -0.96
CA TYR A 50 7.00 2.80 -1.82
C TYR A 50 6.00 1.91 -2.57
N GLY A 51 5.02 1.33 -1.87
CA GLY A 51 3.97 0.51 -2.48
C GLY A 51 3.11 1.27 -3.49
N ILE A 52 2.74 2.52 -3.19
CA ILE A 52 2.01 3.40 -4.11
C ILE A 52 2.85 3.69 -5.36
N GLY A 53 4.15 4.00 -5.20
CA GLY A 53 5.04 4.24 -6.32
C GLY A 53 5.14 3.05 -7.27
N GLN A 54 5.24 1.84 -6.73
CA GLN A 54 5.22 0.62 -7.54
C GLN A 54 3.90 0.44 -8.30
N VAL A 55 2.76 0.66 -7.62
CA VAL A 55 1.44 0.58 -8.27
C VAL A 55 1.34 1.60 -9.42
N MET A 56 1.83 2.82 -9.24
CA MET A 56 1.79 3.84 -10.28
C MET A 56 2.67 3.51 -11.48
N GLN A 57 3.87 2.94 -11.25
CA GLN A 57 4.71 2.44 -12.35
C GLN A 57 4.01 1.31 -13.11
N LEU A 58 3.47 0.32 -12.39
CA LEU A 58 2.74 -0.78 -13.02
C LEU A 58 1.55 -0.24 -13.81
N LYS A 59 0.71 0.64 -13.26
CA LYS A 59 -0.41 1.26 -14.00
C LYS A 59 0.05 1.98 -15.28
N GLY A 60 1.21 2.65 -15.25
CA GLY A 60 1.80 3.28 -16.42
C GLY A 60 2.26 2.28 -17.48
N ASP A 61 2.91 1.19 -17.06
CA ASP A 61 3.38 0.12 -17.94
C ASP A 61 2.21 -0.64 -18.59
N TYR A 62 1.14 -0.93 -17.83
CA TYR A 62 -0.08 -1.54 -18.37
C TYR A 62 -0.86 -0.57 -19.27
N GLY A 63 -0.75 0.75 -19.06
CA GLY A 63 -1.36 1.77 -19.92
C GLY A 63 -0.71 1.91 -21.30
N GLY A 64 0.57 1.54 -21.43
CA GLY A 64 1.29 1.52 -22.71
C GLY A 64 1.09 0.23 -23.53
N SER A 65 0.39 -0.77 -23.00
CA SER A 65 0.19 -2.08 -23.65
C SER A 65 -1.16 -2.23 -24.38
N LEU A 66 -1.91 -1.14 -24.58
CA LEU A 66 -3.15 -1.07 -25.35
C LEU A 66 -2.92 -0.36 -26.69
#